data_AF-A0A6G3XR55-F1
#
_entry.id   AF-A0A6G3XR55-F1
#
_cell.length_a   1.000
_cell.length_b   1.000
_cell.length_c   1.000
_cell.angle_alpha   90.00
_cell.angle_beta   90.00
_cell.angle_gamma   90.00
#
_symmetry.space_group_name_H-M   'P 1'
#
loop_
_entity.id
_entity.type
_entity.pdbx_description
1 polymer ?
#
loop_
_entity_poly.entity_id
_entity_poly.type
_entity_poly.pdbx_seq_one_letter_code
_entity_poly.pdbx_strand_id
1 'polypeptide(L)'
;DTAAIYGNEVGVGRALAASGIPREELFVTTKLWNADQGYDATLAAFDASLAKLGLDHVDLYLIHWPTPAHDLYPESWRALEKLAA
;
A
#
# COMPACT_ATOMS: atom_id res chain seq x y z
N ASP A 1 5.11 8.27 -5.16
CA ASP A 1 3.72 8.01 -4.75
C ASP A 1 2.99 7.24 -5.86
N THR A 2 2.29 6.16 -5.50
CA THR A 2 1.39 5.38 -6.35
C THR A 2 0.16 4.93 -5.52
N ALA A 3 -0.69 4.05 -6.06
CA ALA A 3 -1.81 3.40 -5.36
C ALA A 3 -2.18 2.11 -6.07
N ALA A 4 -2.75 1.14 -5.34
CA ALA A 4 -3.21 -0.12 -5.92
C ALA A 4 -4.18 0.09 -7.11
N ILE A 5 -5.10 1.07 -6.99
CA ILE A 5 -6.09 1.38 -8.02
C ILE A 5 -5.48 1.96 -9.31
N TYR A 6 -4.27 2.51 -9.27
CA TYR A 6 -3.63 3.06 -10.47
C TYR A 6 -3.15 1.95 -11.43
N GLY A 7 -3.10 0.70 -10.96
CA GLY A 7 -2.76 -0.46 -11.80
C GLY A 7 -1.31 -0.48 -12.28
N ASN A 8 -0.43 0.34 -11.70
CA ASN A 8 0.94 0.54 -12.19
C ASN A 8 2.04 0.21 -11.16
N GLU A 9 1.70 -0.38 -10.01
CA GLU A 9 2.67 -0.79 -8.98
C GLU A 9 3.79 -1.68 -9.52
N VAL A 10 3.49 -2.61 -10.44
CA VAL A 10 4.50 -3.45 -11.09
C VAL A 10 5.49 -2.63 -11.94
N GLY A 11 4.98 -1.60 -12.63
CA GLY A 11 5.83 -0.70 -13.41
C GLY A 11 6.72 0.15 -12.51
N VAL A 12 6.17 0.66 -11.41
CA VAL A 12 6.92 1.41 -10.39
C VAL A 12 8.00 0.52 -9.78
N GLY A 13 7.68 -0.70 -9.36
CA GLY A 13 8.63 -1.65 -8.79
C GLY A 13 9.82 -1.95 -9.71
N ARG A 14 9.55 -2.18 -11.00
CA ARG A 14 10.61 -2.36 -12.01
C ARG A 14 11.51 -1.13 -12.13
N ALA A 15 10.94 0.08 -12.10
CA ALA A 15 11.71 1.32 -12.18
C ALA A 15 12.57 1.53 -10.93
N LEU A 16 12.05 1.23 -9.73
CA LEU A 16 12.81 1.27 -8.49
C LEU A 16 14.01 0.32 -8.54
N ALA A 17 13.79 -0.95 -8.92
CA ALA A 17 14.85 -1.95 -9.02
C ALA A 17 15.91 -1.60 -10.06
N ALA A 18 15.52 -0.98 -11.18
CA ALA A 18 16.44 -0.58 -12.24
C ALA A 18 17.18 0.74 -11.98
N SER A 19 16.77 1.52 -10.96
CA SER A 19 17.29 2.87 -10.73
C SER A 19 18.76 2.90 -10.28
N GLY A 20 19.22 1.84 -9.62
CA GLY A 20 20.54 1.82 -8.96
C GLY A 20 20.64 2.72 -7.72
N ILE A 21 19.54 3.35 -7.29
CA ILE A 21 19.49 4.19 -6.08
C ILE A 21 19.28 3.26 -4.87
N PRO A 22 20.06 3.41 -3.78
CA PRO A 22 19.85 2.64 -2.55
C PRO A 22 18.41 2.80 -2.03
N ARG A 23 17.82 1.71 -1.53
CA ARG A 23 16.40 1.69 -1.10
C ARG A 23 16.11 2.70 0.00
N GLU A 24 17.07 2.93 0.88
CA GLU A 24 17.02 3.85 2.02
C GLU A 24 17.02 5.33 1.64
N GLU A 25 17.40 5.67 0.39
CA GLU A 25 17.32 7.05 -0.14
C GLU A 25 15.96 7.34 -0.80
N LEU A 26 15.10 6.33 -0.92
CA LEU A 26 13.82 6.41 -1.60
C LEU A 26 12.67 6.44 -0.60
N PHE A 27 11.66 7.27 -0.87
CA PHE A 27 10.41 7.28 -0.13
C PHE A 27 9.25 6.85 -1.04
N VAL A 28 8.72 5.66 -0.78
CA VAL A 28 7.69 5.00 -1.57
C VAL A 28 6.37 5.01 -0.80
N THR A 29 5.35 5.60 -1.43
CA THR A 29 3.97 5.60 -0.93
C THR A 29 3.07 4.79 -1.86
N THR A 30 2.23 3.92 -1.31
CA THR A 30 1.07 3.33 -2.00
C THR A 30 -0.18 3.40 -1.12
N LYS A 31 -1.35 3.01 -1.64
CA LYS A 31 -2.65 3.26 -0.99
C LYS A 31 -3.58 2.07 -1.11
N LEU A 32 -4.28 1.76 -0.02
CA LEU A 32 -5.38 0.81 0.07
C LEU A 32 -6.58 1.29 -0.75
N TRP A 33 -7.09 0.46 -1.66
CA TRP A 33 -8.28 0.80 -2.44
C TRP A 33 -9.58 0.47 -1.71
N ASN A 34 -10.65 1.17 -2.10
CA ASN A 34 -11.97 1.13 -1.46
C ASN A 34 -12.59 -0.28 -1.40
N ALA A 35 -12.33 -1.12 -2.40
CA ALA A 35 -12.88 -2.48 -2.47
C ALA A 35 -12.18 -3.46 -1.51
N ASP A 36 -11.01 -3.08 -0.99
CA ASP A 36 -10.15 -3.93 -0.17
C ASP A 36 -10.13 -3.52 1.31
N GLN A 37 -11.04 -2.62 1.72
CA GLN A 37 -11.18 -2.20 3.11
C GLN A 37 -11.69 -3.32 4.03
N GLY A 38 -11.37 -3.19 5.31
CA GLY A 38 -11.61 -4.18 6.37
C GLY A 38 -10.30 -4.74 6.91
N TYR A 39 -10.29 -5.25 8.14
CA TYR A 39 -9.04 -5.58 8.83
C TYR A 39 -8.17 -6.60 8.06
N ASP A 40 -8.67 -7.82 7.83
CA ASP A 40 -7.92 -8.87 7.14
C ASP A 40 -7.69 -8.54 5.65
N ALA A 41 -8.68 -7.91 5.01
CA ALA A 41 -8.60 -7.50 3.61
C ALA A 41 -7.49 -6.45 3.40
N THR A 42 -7.33 -5.51 4.34
CA THR A 42 -6.26 -4.50 4.31
C THR A 42 -4.88 -5.14 4.42
N LEU A 43 -4.72 -6.13 5.31
CA LEU A 43 -3.45 -6.86 5.43
C LEU A 43 -3.11 -7.59 4.13
N ALA A 44 -4.07 -8.31 3.55
CA ALA A 44 -3.88 -8.99 2.27
C ALA A 44 -3.59 -8.02 1.10
N ALA A 45 -4.24 -6.87 1.08
CA ALA A 45 -4.03 -5.83 0.07
C ALA A 45 -2.65 -5.18 0.20
N PHE A 46 -2.15 -4.99 1.42
CA PHE A 46 -0.81 -4.51 1.69
C PHE A 46 0.25 -5.49 1.15
N ASP A 47 0.13 -6.78 1.48
CA ASP A 47 1.03 -7.82 0.98
C ASP A 47 1.02 -7.89 -0.56
N ALA A 48 -0.16 -7.75 -1.17
CA ALA A 48 -0.30 -7.72 -2.62
C ALA A 48 0.38 -6.50 -3.25
N SER A 49 0.31 -5.33 -2.63
CA SER A 49 1.03 -4.13 -3.07
C SER A 49 2.54 -4.31 -2.95
N LEU A 50 3.04 -4.85 -1.84
CA LEU A 50 4.47 -5.16 -1.66
C LEU A 50 4.99 -6.13 -2.73
N ALA A 51 4.24 -7.20 -2.99
CA ALA A 51 4.59 -8.18 -4.02
C ALA A 51 4.66 -7.56 -5.42
N LYS A 52 3.72 -6.65 -5.76
CA LYS A 52 3.73 -5.94 -7.05
C LYS A 52 4.89 -4.95 -7.16
N LEU A 53 5.17 -4.21 -6.08
CA LEU A 53 6.28 -3.26 -6.02
C LEU A 53 7.64 -3.97 -5.94
N GLY A 54 7.68 -5.24 -5.52
CA GLY A 54 8.93 -5.97 -5.27
C GLY A 54 9.71 -5.40 -4.09
N LEU A 55 9.01 -5.00 -3.03
CA LEU A 55 9.59 -4.38 -1.84
C LEU A 55 9.21 -5.15 -0.59
N ASP A 56 10.07 -5.11 0.44
CA ASP A 56 9.76 -5.66 1.76
C ASP A 56 8.96 -4.69 2.63
N HIS A 57 9.00 -3.38 2.31
CA HIS A 57 8.25 -2.34 2.99
C HIS A 57 8.00 -1.14 2.06
N VAL A 58 6.98 -0.35 2.41
CA VAL A 58 6.76 1.01 1.90
C VAL A 58 6.95 2.01 3.05
N ASP A 59 7.32 3.23 2.72
CA ASP A 59 7.59 4.28 3.71
C ASP A 59 6.31 4.94 4.21
N LEU A 60 5.23 4.86 3.41
CA LEU A 60 3.90 5.32 3.78
C LEU A 60 2.82 4.48 3.10
N TYR A 61 1.83 4.05 3.89
CA TYR A 61 0.63 3.38 3.40
C TYR A 61 -0.61 4.13 3.85
N LEU A 62 -1.54 4.40 2.93
CA LEU A 62 -2.70 5.26 3.18
C LEU A 62 -4.01 4.55 2.86
N ILE A 63 -5.06 4.84 3.62
CA ILE A 63 -6.45 4.61 3.19
C ILE A 63 -6.75 5.65 2.10
N HIS A 64 -7.03 5.21 0.86
CA HIS A 64 -7.19 6.15 -0.26
C HIS A 64 -8.43 7.04 -0.10
N TRP A 65 -9.55 6.47 0.36
CA TRP A 65 -10.78 7.21 0.70
C TRP A 65 -11.50 6.54 1.87
N PRO A 66 -12.20 7.28 2.75
CA PRO A 66 -12.86 6.69 3.92
C PRO A 66 -14.11 5.88 3.58
N THR A 67 -14.77 6.10 2.43
CA THR A 67 -15.98 5.37 2.01
C THR A 67 -17.00 5.11 3.15
N PRO A 68 -17.55 6.16 3.79
CA PRO A 68 -18.32 6.03 5.02
C PRO A 68 -19.58 5.16 4.89
N ALA A 69 -20.13 5.00 3.68
CA ALA A 69 -21.26 4.10 3.43
C ALA A 69 -20.94 2.61 3.68
N HIS A 70 -19.67 2.21 3.65
CA HIS A 70 -19.23 0.85 3.97
C HIS A 70 -18.86 0.69 5.45
N ASP A 71 -18.52 1.78 6.13
CA ASP A 71 -18.09 1.81 7.54
C ASP A 71 -16.92 0.87 7.89
N LEU A 72 -16.03 0.60 6.93
CA LEU A 72 -14.89 -0.32 7.08
C LEU A 72 -13.55 0.40 7.34
N TYR A 73 -13.50 1.73 7.20
CA TYR A 73 -12.28 2.49 7.40
C TYR A 73 -11.71 2.44 8.83
N PRO A 74 -12.51 2.32 9.94
CA PRO A 74 -11.94 2.16 11.27
C PRO A 74 -11.19 0.83 11.43
N GLU A 75 -11.74 -0.26 10.88
CA GLU A 75 -11.09 -1.58 10.88
C GLU A 75 -9.84 -1.59 9.99
N SER A 76 -9.90 -0.91 8.84
CA SER A 76 -8.73 -0.72 7.97
C SER A 76 -7.63 0.07 8.69
N TRP A 77 -8.00 1.09 9.48
CA TRP A 77 -7.05 1.86 10.28
C TRP A 77 -6.37 0.99 11.36
N ARG A 78 -7.13 0.12 12.05
CA ARG A 78 -6.56 -0.86 13.00
C ARG A 78 -5.56 -1.81 12.32
N ALA A 79 -5.81 -2.20 11.07
CA ALA A 79 -4.85 -2.99 10.30
C ALA A 79 -3.58 -2.18 9.99
N LEU A 80 -3.71 -0.90 9.61
CA LEU A 80 -2.57 0.00 9.41
C LEU A 80 -1.74 0.19 10.69
N GLU A 81 -2.38 0.33 11.86
CA GLU A 81 -1.69 0.37 13.15
C GLU A 81 -0.88 -0.90 13.41
N LYS A 82 -1.43 -2.08 13.06
CA LYS A 82 -0.69 -3.35 13.14
C LYS A 82 0.49 -3.42 12.18
N LEU A 83 0.34 -2.92 10.95
CA LEU A 83 1.40 -2.91 9.95
C LEU A 83 2.56 -1.96 10.31
N ALA A 84 2.25 -0.91 11.09
CA ALA A 84 3.22 0.09 11.53
C ALA A 84 3.93 -0.27 12.85
N ALA A 85 3.50 -1.32 13.54
CA ALA A 85 4.04 -1.77 14.84
C ALA A 85 5.30 -2.62 14.67
#